data_AF-A0A7S2XF65-F1
#
_entry.id   AF-A0A7S2XF65-F1
#
_cell.length_a   1.000
_cell.length_b   1.000
_cell.length_c   1.000
_cell.angle_alpha   90.00
_cell.angle_beta   90.00
_cell.angle_gamma   90.00
#
_symmetry.space_group_name_H-M   'P 1'
#
loop_
_entity.id
_entity.type
_entity.pdbx_description
1 polymer ?
#
loop_
_entity_poly.entity_id
_entity_poly.type
_entity_poly.pdbx_seq_one_letter_code
_entity_poly.pdbx_strand_id
1 'polypeptide(L)'
;MLNASTFRSRTVVTANPRNTHKFRRTEKEAGLRFANVRTFQKLGGNAVYETQWPELKIPEIANKSSRVGLCISGGGSRAYMGGLGLLRGLTDLDLMDKFMYIGGASGGGWVSTAYSFLKPNR
;
A
#
# COMPACT_ATOMS: atom_id res chain seq x y z
N MET A 1 48.10 -14.57 -1.98
CA MET A 1 47.43 -13.48 -1.23
C MET A 1 45.95 -13.51 -1.57
N LEU A 2 45.09 -13.41 -0.56
CA LEU A 2 43.70 -13.88 -0.51
C LEU A 2 42.69 -12.96 -1.21
N ASN A 3 41.64 -13.58 -1.76
CA ASN A 3 40.40 -12.98 -2.27
C ASN A 3 39.45 -12.69 -1.09
N ALA A 4 38.91 -11.47 -1.01
CA ALA A 4 37.92 -11.07 -0.01
C ALA A 4 36.54 -10.90 -0.66
N SER A 5 35.74 -11.95 -0.52
CA SER A 5 34.30 -11.92 -0.75
C SER A 5 33.56 -11.36 0.48
N THR A 6 32.38 -10.77 0.24
CA THR A 6 31.21 -10.77 1.13
C THR A 6 31.23 -9.92 2.42
N PHE A 7 30.46 -8.84 2.43
CA PHE A 7 29.78 -8.37 3.65
C PHE A 7 28.35 -7.86 3.34
N ARG A 8 27.40 -8.81 3.30
CA ARG A 8 25.97 -8.51 3.51
C ARG A 8 25.75 -8.43 5.01
N SER A 9 25.28 -7.28 5.50
CA SER A 9 24.74 -7.20 6.87
C SER A 9 23.47 -8.04 6.94
N ARG A 10 23.58 -9.22 7.57
CA ARG A 10 22.45 -10.03 8.04
C ARG A 10 22.09 -9.52 9.43
N THR A 11 20.86 -9.06 9.62
CA THR A 11 20.26 -9.03 10.96
C THR A 11 20.01 -10.47 11.39
N VAL A 12 20.85 -10.98 12.28
CA VAL A 12 20.71 -12.30 12.91
C VAL A 12 19.72 -12.15 14.06
N VAL A 13 18.53 -12.76 13.93
CA VAL A 13 17.66 -13.04 15.08
C VAL A 13 18.15 -14.34 15.69
N THR A 14 18.81 -14.26 16.84
CA THR A 14 19.22 -15.44 17.62
C THR A 14 18.00 -16.03 18.33
N ALA A 15 17.55 -17.21 17.90
CA ALA A 15 16.53 -17.99 18.60
C ALA A 15 17.21 -18.95 19.61
N ASN A 16 16.79 -18.85 20.87
CA ASN A 16 17.22 -19.67 22.01
C ASN A 16 16.87 -21.17 21.81
N PRO A 17 17.82 -22.11 21.96
CA PRO A 17 17.61 -23.52 21.60
C PRO A 17 16.87 -24.38 22.65
N ARG A 18 16.32 -23.81 23.73
CA ARG A 18 15.74 -24.58 24.86
C ARG A 18 14.22 -24.60 25.00
N ASN A 19 13.46 -24.20 23.98
CA ASN A 19 12.00 -24.44 23.94
C ASN A 19 11.54 -24.82 22.53
N THR A 20 11.88 -26.04 22.12
CA THR A 20 11.33 -26.65 20.90
C THR A 20 10.03 -27.37 21.21
N HIS A 21 8.95 -26.62 21.45
CA HIS A 21 7.65 -27.15 21.07
C HIS A 21 7.61 -27.14 19.55
N LYS A 22 8.08 -28.26 18.96
CA LYS A 22 7.96 -28.56 17.54
C LYS A 22 6.48 -28.48 17.18
N PHE A 23 6.04 -27.36 16.62
CA PHE A 23 4.79 -27.31 15.89
C PHE A 23 5.03 -28.04 14.57
N ARG A 24 5.01 -29.38 14.65
CA ARG A 24 5.05 -30.28 13.50
C ARG A 24 3.70 -30.12 12.81
N ARG A 25 3.62 -29.17 11.88
CA ARG A 25 2.44 -29.00 11.02
C ARG A 25 2.36 -30.24 10.13
N THR A 26 1.53 -31.18 10.53
CA THR A 26 1.17 -32.34 9.72
C THR A 26 0.46 -31.83 8.47
N GLU A 27 0.84 -32.35 7.30
CA GLU A 27 0.26 -31.96 6.00
C GLU A 27 -1.27 -32.22 5.88
N LYS A 28 -1.91 -32.76 6.94
CA LYS A 28 -3.36 -32.98 7.02
C LYS A 28 -4.19 -31.73 7.37
N GLU A 29 -3.57 -30.61 7.76
CA GLU A 29 -4.27 -29.32 7.90
C GLU A 29 -4.08 -28.39 6.68
N ALA A 30 -3.58 -28.91 5.56
CA ALA A 30 -3.47 -28.19 4.29
C ALA A 30 -4.80 -28.16 3.49
N GLY A 31 -5.94 -28.40 4.15
CA GLY A 31 -7.27 -28.49 3.55
C GLY A 31 -8.02 -27.16 3.45
N LEU A 32 -7.55 -26.08 4.06
CA LEU A 32 -8.05 -24.74 3.78
C LEU A 32 -7.40 -24.25 2.48
N ARG A 33 -7.98 -24.70 1.36
CA ARG A 33 -7.72 -24.07 0.07
C ARG A 33 -8.00 -22.58 0.25
N PHE A 34 -6.99 -21.75 0.04
CA PHE A 34 -7.12 -20.30 -0.14
C PHE A 34 -8.02 -19.91 -1.34
N ALA A 35 -8.87 -20.82 -1.83
CA ALA A 35 -9.75 -20.69 -2.97
C ALA A 35 -10.69 -19.47 -2.88
N ASN A 36 -10.98 -18.98 -1.67
CA ASN A 36 -11.85 -17.83 -1.44
C ASN A 36 -11.11 -16.58 -0.98
N VAL A 37 -9.78 -16.64 -0.85
CA VAL A 37 -8.98 -15.44 -0.57
C VAL A 37 -8.74 -14.75 -1.89
N ARG A 38 -9.54 -13.72 -2.19
CA ARG A 38 -9.31 -12.80 -3.31
C ARG A 38 -8.12 -11.88 -3.02
N THR A 39 -6.96 -12.44 -2.67
CA THR A 39 -5.73 -11.69 -2.85
C THR A 39 -5.50 -11.61 -4.35
N PHE A 40 -4.95 -10.49 -4.84
CA PHE A 40 -4.48 -10.35 -6.22
C PHE A 40 -3.26 -11.27 -6.43
N GLN A 41 -3.44 -12.58 -6.28
CA GLN A 41 -2.41 -13.56 -6.43
C GLN A 41 -2.48 -14.07 -7.86
N LYS A 42 -1.48 -13.64 -8.62
CA LYS A 42 -1.12 -14.10 -9.95
C LYS A 42 -1.32 -15.62 -10.06
N LEU A 43 -2.27 -16.06 -10.86
CA LEU A 43 -2.30 -17.44 -11.36
C LEU A 43 -1.12 -17.58 -12.32
N GLY A 44 -0.22 -18.53 -12.06
CA GLY A 44 0.98 -18.72 -12.87
C GLY A 44 0.60 -18.96 -14.35
N GLY A 45 1.22 -18.21 -15.26
CA GLY A 45 1.02 -18.36 -16.71
C GLY A 45 0.99 -17.04 -17.47
N ASN A 46 0.46 -15.98 -16.87
CA ASN A 46 0.32 -14.70 -17.55
C ASN A 46 1.54 -13.79 -17.29
N ALA A 47 2.00 -13.12 -18.34
CA ALA A 47 3.06 -12.13 -18.23
C ALA A 47 2.60 -10.97 -17.32
N VAL A 48 3.53 -10.38 -16.56
CA VAL A 48 3.24 -9.36 -15.53
C VAL A 48 2.48 -8.14 -16.09
N TYR A 49 2.49 -7.93 -17.41
CA TYR A 49 1.77 -6.85 -18.07
C TYR A 49 0.26 -7.08 -18.22
N GLU A 50 -0.25 -8.30 -18.02
CA GLU A 50 -1.68 -8.62 -18.13
C GLU A 50 -2.48 -8.30 -16.85
N THR A 51 -1.79 -8.13 -15.73
CA THR A 51 -2.38 -7.65 -14.47
C THR A 51 -2.28 -6.13 -14.37
N GLN A 52 -2.92 -5.42 -15.29
CA GLN A 52 -3.11 -3.98 -15.12
C GLN A 52 -4.18 -3.72 -14.06
N TRP A 53 -3.96 -2.70 -13.23
CA TRP A 53 -4.97 -2.22 -12.30
C TRP A 53 -6.25 -1.88 -13.06
N PRO A 54 -7.44 -2.26 -12.57
CA PRO A 54 -8.69 -2.10 -13.31
C PRO A 54 -8.95 -0.66 -13.74
N GLU A 55 -8.54 0.33 -12.95
CA GLU A 55 -8.66 1.76 -13.26
C GLU A 55 -7.77 2.21 -14.42
N LEU A 56 -6.67 1.52 -14.72
CA LEU A 56 -5.82 1.82 -15.89
C LEU A 56 -6.48 1.42 -17.21
N LYS A 57 -7.61 0.70 -17.15
CA LYS A 57 -8.46 0.45 -18.34
C LYS A 57 -9.32 1.66 -18.69
N ILE A 58 -9.44 2.65 -17.78
CA ILE A 58 -10.22 3.86 -17.98
C ILE A 58 -9.28 4.92 -18.59
N PRO A 59 -9.48 5.36 -19.84
CA PRO A 59 -8.54 6.25 -20.53
C PRO A 59 -8.29 7.56 -19.78
N GLU A 60 -9.31 8.10 -19.12
CA GLU A 60 -9.22 9.34 -18.33
C GLU A 60 -8.22 9.22 -17.17
N ILE A 61 -8.13 8.03 -16.57
CA ILE A 61 -7.24 7.73 -15.45
C ILE A 61 -5.88 7.29 -15.97
N ALA A 62 -5.86 6.45 -17.02
CA ALA A 62 -4.64 5.94 -17.63
C ALA A 62 -3.76 7.02 -18.27
N ASN A 63 -4.41 8.05 -18.84
CA ASN A 63 -3.75 9.16 -19.52
C ASN A 63 -3.35 10.30 -18.57
N LYS A 64 -3.66 10.22 -17.26
CA LYS A 64 -3.10 11.19 -16.31
C LYS A 64 -1.57 11.11 -16.39
N SER A 65 -0.94 12.25 -16.64
CA SER A 65 0.52 12.35 -16.75
C SER A 65 1.25 12.06 -15.45
N SER A 66 0.54 12.16 -14.32
CA SER A 66 1.05 11.88 -12.99
C SER A 66 0.63 10.50 -12.49
N ARG A 67 1.60 9.74 -11.98
CA ARG A 67 1.41 8.51 -11.20
C ARG A 67 1.79 8.70 -9.73
N VAL A 68 1.43 9.85 -9.16
CA VAL A 68 1.76 10.21 -7.78
C VAL A 68 0.54 9.97 -6.86
N GLY A 69 0.78 9.30 -5.73
CA GLY A 69 -0.19 9.13 -4.66
C GLY A 69 0.14 10.02 -3.46
N LEU A 70 -0.87 10.65 -2.87
CA LEU A 70 -0.78 11.40 -1.63
C LEU A 70 -1.21 10.50 -0.45
N CYS A 71 -0.29 10.27 0.50
CA CYS A 71 -0.54 9.44 1.67
C CYS A 71 -0.48 10.27 2.96
N ILE A 72 -1.60 10.37 3.68
CA ILE A 72 -1.70 11.09 4.95
C ILE A 72 -1.66 10.09 6.11
N SER A 73 -0.67 10.23 7.00
CA SER A 73 -0.48 9.33 8.14
C SER A 73 -1.59 9.45 9.20
N GLY A 74 -1.61 8.50 10.13
CA GLY A 74 -2.50 8.52 11.28
C GLY A 74 -2.07 9.50 12.38
N GLY A 75 -2.97 9.75 13.32
CA GLY A 75 -2.75 10.67 14.44
C GLY A 75 -4.01 11.35 14.97
N GLY A 76 -5.16 10.70 14.82
CA GLY A 76 -6.46 11.22 15.24
C GLY A 76 -6.76 12.61 14.68
N SER A 77 -7.31 13.48 15.53
CA SER A 77 -7.68 14.85 15.19
C SER A 77 -6.52 15.72 14.70
N ARG A 78 -5.29 15.49 15.21
CA ARG A 78 -4.10 16.25 14.79
C ARG A 78 -3.78 15.99 13.31
N ALA A 79 -3.77 14.72 12.91
CA ALA A 79 -3.53 14.33 11.52
C ALA A 79 -4.65 14.84 10.60
N TYR A 80 -5.90 14.79 11.08
CA TYR A 80 -7.05 15.33 10.36
C TYR A 80 -6.89 16.84 10.06
N MET A 81 -6.64 17.65 11.09
CA MET A 81 -6.50 19.10 10.94
C MET A 81 -5.27 19.49 10.09
N GLY A 82 -4.13 18.83 10.31
CA GLY A 82 -2.93 19.06 9.50
C GLY A 82 -3.14 18.67 8.03
N GLY A 83 -3.81 17.54 7.79
CA GLY A 83 -4.18 17.10 6.44
C GLY A 83 -5.17 18.05 5.77
N LEU A 84 -6.11 18.63 6.51
CA LEU A 84 -7.07 19.58 5.97
C LEU A 84 -6.36 20.86 5.46
N GLY A 85 -5.42 21.39 6.23
CA GLY A 85 -4.58 22.52 5.81
C GLY A 85 -3.72 22.20 4.58
N LEU A 86 -3.12 21.01 4.54
CA LEU A 86 -2.36 20.54 3.39
C LEU A 86 -3.22 20.48 2.12
N LEU A 87 -4.39 19.84 2.18
CA LEU A 87 -5.29 19.71 1.03
C LEU A 87 -5.86 21.05 0.60
N ARG A 88 -6.16 21.95 1.54
CA ARG A 88 -6.57 23.32 1.23
C ARG A 88 -5.49 24.03 0.42
N GLY A 89 -4.25 24.00 0.87
CA GLY A 89 -3.12 24.62 0.16
C GLY A 89 -2.87 24.01 -1.21
N LEU A 90 -2.92 22.67 -1.34
CA LEU A 90 -2.78 22.00 -2.63
C LEU A 90 -3.91 22.36 -3.60
N THR A 91 -5.13 22.54 -3.09
CA THR A 91 -6.28 22.97 -3.90
C THR A 91 -6.14 24.43 -4.35
N ASP A 92 -5.73 25.32 -3.45
CA ASP A 92 -5.51 26.74 -3.76
C ASP A 92 -4.40 26.96 -4.80
N LEU A 93 -3.39 26.09 -4.79
CA LEU A 93 -2.29 26.12 -5.75
C LEU A 93 -2.59 25.35 -7.06
N ASP A 94 -3.80 24.82 -7.22
CA ASP A 94 -4.22 23.99 -8.36
C ASP A 94 -3.29 22.78 -8.62
N LEU A 95 -2.72 22.23 -7.54
CA LEU A 95 -1.80 21.10 -7.60
C LEU A 95 -2.49 19.75 -7.46
N MET A 96 -3.78 19.73 -7.13
CA MET A 96 -4.53 18.48 -6.91
C MET A 96 -4.61 17.60 -8.17
N ASP A 97 -4.59 18.19 -9.36
CA ASP A 97 -4.56 17.44 -10.62
C ASP A 97 -3.28 16.61 -10.81
N LYS A 98 -2.20 16.99 -10.10
CA LYS A 98 -0.94 16.25 -10.07
C LYS A 98 -1.00 14.99 -9.22
N PHE A 99 -2.09 14.69 -8.52
CA PHE A 99 -2.22 13.46 -7.76
C PHE A 99 -3.24 12.53 -8.40
N MET A 100 -2.89 11.25 -8.50
CA MET A 100 -3.76 10.19 -9.03
C MET A 100 -4.55 9.51 -7.91
N TYR A 101 -3.93 9.37 -6.74
CA TYR A 101 -4.52 8.71 -5.59
C TYR A 101 -4.37 9.57 -4.34
N ILE A 102 -5.38 9.52 -3.47
CA ILE A 102 -5.30 10.02 -2.10
C ILE A 102 -5.64 8.87 -1.15
N GLY A 103 -4.81 8.67 -0.13
CA GLY A 103 -4.98 7.62 0.85
C GLY A 103 -4.58 8.12 2.24
N GLY A 104 -5.07 7.45 3.28
CA GLY A 104 -4.65 7.76 4.63
C GLY A 104 -5.10 6.73 5.65
N ALA A 105 -4.44 6.71 6.79
CA ALA A 105 -4.74 5.81 7.90
C ALA A 105 -5.32 6.58 9.09
N SER A 106 -6.32 6.03 9.78
CA SER A 106 -6.93 6.65 10.97
C SER A 106 -7.37 8.11 10.69
N GLY A 107 -6.85 9.11 11.42
CA GLY A 107 -7.12 10.53 11.19
C GLY A 107 -6.81 11.03 9.77
N GLY A 108 -5.76 10.49 9.13
CA GLY A 108 -5.48 10.74 7.72
C GLY A 108 -6.55 10.16 6.79
N GLY A 109 -7.13 9.01 7.16
CA GLY A 109 -8.24 8.40 6.43
C GLY A 109 -9.52 9.23 6.51
N TRP A 110 -9.79 9.86 7.67
CA TRP A 110 -10.96 10.74 7.84
C TRP A 110 -10.90 11.94 6.87
N VAL A 111 -9.75 12.62 6.79
CA VAL A 111 -9.60 13.79 5.92
C VAL A 111 -9.59 13.39 4.44
N SER A 112 -8.91 12.30 4.06
CA SER A 112 -8.91 11.81 2.68
C SER A 112 -10.32 11.43 2.22
N THR A 113 -11.12 10.79 3.09
CA THR A 113 -12.52 10.46 2.80
C THR A 113 -13.35 11.73 2.66
N ALA A 114 -13.27 12.65 3.63
CA ALA A 114 -14.01 13.91 3.59
C ALA A 114 -13.72 14.70 2.32
N TYR A 115 -12.44 14.89 1.97
CA TYR A 115 -12.03 15.64 0.79
C TYR A 115 -12.47 14.96 -0.52
N SER A 116 -12.45 13.63 -0.60
CA SER A 116 -12.78 12.90 -1.85
C SER A 116 -14.28 12.89 -2.15
N PHE A 117 -15.12 12.90 -1.12
CA PHE A 117 -16.58 12.77 -1.27
C PHE A 117 -17.34 14.08 -1.04
N LEU A 118 -16.70 15.09 -0.46
CA LEU A 118 -17.28 16.42 -0.36
C LEU A 118 -17.36 17.01 -1.78
N LYS A 119 -18.56 17.04 -2.34
CA LYS A 119 -18.80 17.76 -3.59
C LYS A 119 -18.55 19.25 -3.34
N PRO A 120 -17.64 19.90 -4.06
CA PRO A 120 -17.63 21.35 -4.09
C PRO A 120 -18.95 21.78 -4.71
N ASN A 121 -19.73 22.59 -3.99
CA ASN A 121 -20.83 23.33 -4.59
C ASN A 121 -20.19 24.29 -5.62
N ARG A 122 -20.13 23.86 -6.87
CA ARG A 122 -19.86 24.72 -8.02
C ARG A 122 -21.16 24.92 -8.77
#